data_AF-A0A4D6LQ26-F1
#
_entry.id   AF-A0A4D6LQ26-F1
#
_cell.length_a   1.000
_cell.length_b   1.000
_cell.length_c   1.000
_cell.angle_alpha   90.00
_cell.angle_beta   90.00
_cell.angle_gamma   90.00
#
_symmetry.space_group_name_H-M   'P 1'
#
loop_
_entity.id
_entity.type
_entity.pdbx_description
1 polymer ?
#
loop_
_entity_poly.entity_id
_entity_poly.type
_entity_poly.pdbx_seq_one_letter_code
_entity_poly.pdbx_strand_id
1 'polypeptide(L)'
;MAVDEKLCDYSNGKWVRTKRDPLYNGTTCVKIHKTQNCLSNGRPDPGFLHWRWRPSECDLPRFDPNTFLDLISNKHVAFVGDSLSRNHLDSLLCMLSTVSNPESVRHKGSNWWLFRSHNAILSRYWSPFLVERKIPGPLYNTVYLDRVNTRWAF
;
A
#
# COMPACT_ATOMS: atom_id res chain seq x y z
N MET A 1 -9.66 27.90 26.44
CA MET A 1 -10.19 28.02 25.06
C MET A 1 -9.76 26.77 24.33
N ALA A 2 -10.70 25.85 24.03
CA ALA A 2 -10.40 24.69 23.21
C ALA A 2 -10.23 25.17 21.76
N VAL A 3 -9.07 24.92 21.16
CA VAL A 3 -8.93 25.03 19.71
C VAL A 3 -9.71 23.85 19.16
N ASP A 4 -10.89 24.12 18.59
CA ASP A 4 -11.58 23.19 17.71
C ASP A 4 -10.71 23.03 16.46
N GLU A 5 -9.73 22.13 16.51
CA GLU A 5 -9.05 21.66 15.30
C GLU A 5 -10.12 20.98 14.46
N LYS A 6 -10.67 21.73 13.49
CA LYS A 6 -11.49 21.12 12.45
C LYS A 6 -10.70 19.97 11.85
N LEU A 7 -11.12 18.75 12.18
CA LEU A 7 -10.59 17.52 11.60
C LEU A 7 -10.67 17.64 10.09
N CYS A 8 -9.53 17.67 9.42
CA CYS A 8 -9.52 17.73 7.96
C CYS A 8 -10.14 16.46 7.38
N ASP A 9 -11.21 16.61 6.61
CA ASP A 9 -11.76 15.52 5.82
C ASP A 9 -10.88 15.24 4.60
N TYR A 10 -10.05 14.19 4.69
CA TYR A 10 -9.18 13.76 3.59
C TYR A 10 -9.94 13.12 2.42
N SER A 11 -11.21 12.75 2.59
CA SER A 11 -12.02 12.13 1.54
C SER A 11 -12.69 13.14 0.61
N ASN A 12 -12.86 14.39 1.06
CA ASN A 12 -13.42 15.49 0.28
C ASN A 12 -12.32 16.39 -0.30
N GLY A 13 -12.26 16.48 -1.62
CA GLY A 13 -11.20 17.21 -2.30
C GLY A 13 -11.28 17.09 -3.81
N LYS A 14 -10.16 17.38 -4.48
CA LYS A 14 -10.04 17.24 -5.92
C LYS A 14 -8.63 16.84 -6.35
N TRP A 15 -8.55 16.15 -7.48
CA TRP A 15 -7.30 15.93 -8.17
C TRP A 15 -6.80 17.22 -8.79
N VAL A 16 -5.53 17.55 -8.53
CA VAL A 16 -4.85 18.71 -9.14
C VAL A 16 -3.55 18.27 -9.78
N ARG A 17 -3.17 18.93 -10.87
CA ARG A 17 -1.87 18.71 -11.53
C ARG A 17 -0.74 19.16 -10.60
N THR A 18 0.34 18.39 -10.59
CA THR A 18 1.57 18.73 -9.84
C THR A 18 2.77 18.75 -10.78
N LYS A 19 3.66 19.73 -10.58
CA LYS A 19 4.97 19.77 -11.25
C LYS A 19 6.01 18.87 -10.58
N ARG A 20 5.68 18.29 -9.42
CA ARG A 20 6.57 17.37 -8.70
C ARG A 20 6.59 16.02 -9.40
N ASP A 21 7.76 15.42 -9.44
CA ASP A 21 7.93 14.06 -9.93
C ASP A 21 7.27 13.03 -9.01
N PRO A 22 6.92 11.84 -9.53
CA PRO A 22 6.48 10.71 -8.72
C PRO A 22 7.50 10.35 -7.64
N LEU A 23 7.02 9.79 -6.53
CA LEU A 23 7.89 9.37 -5.42
C LEU A 23 8.80 8.20 -5.78
N TYR A 24 8.42 7.42 -6.79
CA TYR A 24 9.21 6.34 -7.35
C TYR A 24 8.93 6.25 -8.85
N ASN A 25 9.86 5.66 -9.60
CA ASN A 25 9.65 5.38 -11.01
C ASN A 25 9.54 3.86 -11.24
N GLY A 26 9.05 3.49 -12.42
CA GLY A 26 8.84 2.09 -12.80
C GLY A 26 10.12 1.24 -12.85
N THR A 27 11.29 1.88 -12.90
CA THR A 27 12.60 1.23 -13.06
C THR A 27 13.37 1.10 -11.75
N THR A 28 13.14 1.98 -10.77
CA THR A 28 13.80 1.95 -9.46
C THR A 28 13.09 1.04 -8.49
N CYS A 29 11.77 0.85 -8.65
CA CYS A 29 11.05 -0.10 -7.81
C CYS A 29 11.03 -1.51 -8.40
N VAL A 30 11.93 -2.36 -7.89
CA VAL A 30 11.96 -3.81 -8.21
C VAL A 30 10.72 -4.59 -7.76
N LYS A 31 9.80 -3.95 -7.00
CA LYS A 31 8.59 -4.59 -6.48
C LYS A 31 7.34 -4.36 -7.33
N ILE A 32 7.39 -3.49 -8.34
CA ILE A 32 6.26 -3.32 -9.26
C ILE A 32 6.10 -4.60 -10.07
N HIS A 33 4.92 -5.21 -10.01
CA HIS A 33 4.63 -6.38 -10.82
C HIS A 33 4.69 -6.01 -12.31
N LYS A 34 5.26 -6.86 -13.17
CA LYS A 34 5.47 -6.55 -14.61
C LYS A 34 4.19 -6.05 -15.28
N THR A 35 3.05 -6.67 -14.99
CA THR A 35 1.74 -6.29 -15.58
C THR A 35 1.23 -4.92 -15.11
N GLN A 36 1.82 -4.34 -14.08
CA GLN A 36 1.44 -3.04 -13.50
C GLN A 36 2.37 -1.90 -13.92
N ASN A 37 3.48 -2.20 -14.58
CA ASN A 37 4.38 -1.17 -15.10
C ASN A 37 3.84 -0.64 -16.43
N CYS A 38 2.93 0.33 -16.37
CA CYS A 38 2.26 0.88 -17.56
C CYS A 38 3.24 1.41 -18.60
N LEU A 39 4.31 2.11 -18.18
CA LEU A 39 5.29 2.68 -19.10
C LEU A 39 6.08 1.58 -19.82
N SER A 40 6.59 0.58 -19.08
CA SER A 40 7.27 -0.57 -19.69
C SER A 40 6.34 -1.44 -20.54
N ASN A 41 5.03 -1.41 -20.27
CA ASN A 41 4.01 -2.10 -21.06
C ASN A 41 3.47 -1.25 -22.24
N GLY A 42 4.17 -0.17 -22.61
CA GLY A 42 3.91 0.56 -23.85
C GLY A 42 2.92 1.71 -23.74
N ARG A 43 2.51 2.13 -22.54
CA ARG A 43 1.71 3.36 -22.39
C ARG A 43 2.55 4.59 -22.79
N PRO A 44 2.12 5.38 -23.79
CA PRO A 44 2.94 6.45 -24.34
C PRO A 44 2.89 7.76 -23.53
N ASP A 45 1.83 7.99 -22.76
CA ASP A 45 1.61 9.23 -22.01
C ASP A 45 2.01 9.09 -20.53
N PRO A 46 3.02 9.85 -20.02
CA PRO A 46 3.37 9.83 -18.60
C PRO A 46 2.50 10.77 -17.75
N GLY A 47 1.60 11.53 -18.37
CA GLY A 47 0.84 12.60 -17.71
C GLY A 47 0.00 12.14 -16.52
N PHE A 48 -0.39 10.86 -16.45
CA PHE A 48 -1.15 10.31 -15.31
C PHE A 48 -0.35 10.29 -14.00
N LEU A 49 0.98 10.32 -14.07
CA LEU A 49 1.88 10.32 -12.91
C LEU A 49 1.96 11.68 -12.21
N HIS A 50 1.48 12.75 -12.85
CA HIS A 50 1.60 14.14 -12.38
C HIS A 50 0.30 14.68 -11.81
N TRP A 51 -0.39 13.84 -11.03
CA TRP A 51 -1.60 14.20 -10.29
C TRP A 51 -1.37 14.00 -8.79
N ARG A 52 -1.95 14.89 -7.99
CA ARG A 52 -2.03 14.73 -6.54
C ARG A 52 -3.45 15.00 -6.06
N TRP A 53 -3.86 14.29 -5.01
CA TRP A 53 -5.07 14.61 -4.29
C TRP A 53 -4.86 15.88 -3.45
N ARG A 54 -5.84 16.77 -3.43
CA ARG A 54 -5.85 17.97 -2.59
C ARG A 54 -7.17 18.02 -1.82
N PRO A 55 -7.16 17.74 -0.50
CA PRO A 55 -8.32 17.94 0.36
C PRO A 55 -8.84 19.38 0.26
N SER A 56 -10.14 19.56 0.48
CA SER A 56 -10.78 20.88 0.38
C SER A 56 -10.44 21.78 1.58
N GLU A 57 -10.20 21.18 2.74
CA GLU A 57 -10.13 21.88 4.02
C GLU A 57 -8.70 22.01 4.57
N CYS A 58 -7.73 21.30 3.99
CA CYS A 58 -6.34 21.34 4.43
C CYS A 58 -5.35 20.98 3.32
N ASP A 59 -4.08 21.28 3.58
CA ASP A 59 -2.98 20.82 2.75
C ASP A 59 -2.48 19.45 3.22
N LEU A 60 -2.64 18.45 2.35
CA LEU A 60 -2.04 17.13 2.56
C LEU A 60 -0.52 17.20 2.29
N PRO A 61 0.35 16.98 3.30
CA PRO A 61 1.79 16.98 3.08
C PRO A 61 2.18 15.87 2.11
N ARG A 62 3.30 16.09 1.40
CA ARG A 62 3.86 15.04 0.54
C ARG A 62 4.33 13.90 1.43
N PHE A 63 4.05 12.67 1.02
CA PHE A 63 4.56 11.48 1.71
C PHE A 63 6.09 11.54 1.78
N ASP A 64 6.62 11.36 3.00
CA ASP A 64 8.05 11.28 3.29
C ASP A 64 8.38 9.86 3.79
N PRO A 65 9.21 9.09 3.05
CA PRO A 65 9.53 7.72 3.41
C PRO A 65 10.24 7.56 4.76
N ASN A 66 11.13 8.50 5.13
CA ASN A 66 11.85 8.44 6.41
C ASN A 66 10.88 8.60 7.58
N THR A 67 10.04 9.64 7.53
CA THR A 67 9.00 9.90 8.53
C THR A 67 8.09 8.69 8.71
N PHE A 68 7.69 8.03 7.61
CA PHE A 68 6.86 6.82 7.73
C PHE A 68 7.60 5.67 8.41
N LEU A 69 8.87 5.42 8.06
CA LEU A 69 9.69 4.38 8.69
C LEU A 69 9.89 4.64 10.19
N ASP A 70 10.12 5.88 10.57
CA ASP A 70 10.21 6.30 11.98
C ASP A 70 8.92 5.99 12.73
N LEU A 71 7.76 6.32 12.13
CA LEU A 71 6.44 6.05 12.72
C LEU A 71 6.16 4.56 12.96
N ILE A 72 6.68 3.69 12.08
CA ILE A 72 6.52 2.23 12.17
C ILE A 72 7.72 1.52 12.80
N SER A 73 8.66 2.26 13.39
CA SER A 73 9.85 1.69 14.04
C SER A 73 9.45 0.72 15.14
N ASN A 74 10.04 -0.48 15.12
CA ASN A 74 9.71 -1.62 15.99
C ASN A 74 8.25 -2.09 15.89
N LYS A 75 7.57 -1.81 14.78
CA LYS A 75 6.18 -2.22 14.56
C LYS A 75 6.06 -3.17 13.37
N HIS A 76 4.94 -3.88 13.35
CA HIS A 76 4.50 -4.73 12.26
C HIS A 76 3.19 -4.18 11.70
N VAL A 77 3.20 -3.79 10.43
CA VAL A 77 2.01 -3.34 9.70
C VAL A 77 1.61 -4.41 8.69
N ALA A 78 0.37 -4.88 8.78
CA ALA A 78 -0.17 -5.94 7.93
C ALA A 78 -1.20 -5.38 6.94
N PHE A 79 -1.00 -5.67 5.66
CA PHE A 79 -1.99 -5.46 4.61
C PHE A 79 -2.76 -6.77 4.40
N VAL A 80 -4.04 -6.74 4.75
CA VAL A 80 -4.95 -7.87 4.61
C VAL A 80 -6.00 -7.53 3.56
N GLY A 81 -6.21 -8.41 2.58
CA GLY A 81 -7.24 -8.18 1.57
C GLY A 81 -6.99 -8.89 0.26
N ASP A 82 -7.43 -8.24 -0.82
CA ASP A 82 -7.42 -8.73 -2.18
C ASP A 82 -6.26 -8.15 -3.01
N SER A 83 -6.45 -8.10 -4.33
CA SER A 83 -5.51 -7.49 -5.26
C SER A 83 -5.32 -5.99 -5.06
N LEU A 84 -6.32 -5.24 -4.60
CA LEU A 84 -6.18 -3.80 -4.36
C LEU A 84 -5.33 -3.54 -3.12
N SER A 85 -5.54 -4.32 -2.05
CA SER A 85 -4.68 -4.28 -0.85
C SER A 85 -3.22 -4.60 -1.19
N ARG A 86 -2.99 -5.60 -2.05
CA ARG A 86 -1.67 -5.89 -2.61
C ARG A 86 -1.08 -4.69 -3.35
N ASN A 87 -1.85 -4.05 -4.23
CA ASN A 87 -1.36 -2.92 -5.02
C ASN A 87 -0.97 -1.72 -4.13
N HIS A 88 -1.73 -1.45 -3.06
CA HIS A 88 -1.38 -0.42 -2.08
C HIS A 88 -0.06 -0.74 -1.38
N LEU A 89 0.14 -1.98 -0.91
CA LEU A 89 1.39 -2.39 -0.29
C LEU A 89 2.57 -2.29 -1.25
N ASP A 90 2.41 -2.77 -2.49
CA ASP A 90 3.51 -2.73 -3.47
C ASP A 90 3.92 -1.27 -3.76
N SER A 91 2.96 -0.33 -3.86
CA SER A 91 3.23 1.11 -3.99
C SER A 91 3.96 1.67 -2.75
N LEU A 92 3.54 1.31 -1.54
CA LEU A 92 4.21 1.72 -0.30
C LEU A 92 5.65 1.18 -0.25
N LEU A 93 5.86 -0.10 -0.55
CA LEU A 93 7.20 -0.70 -0.61
C LEU A 93 8.10 0.05 -1.60
N CYS A 94 7.58 0.46 -2.76
CA CYS A 94 8.33 1.28 -3.71
C CYS A 94 8.76 2.62 -3.13
N MET A 95 7.86 3.32 -2.44
CA MET A 95 8.18 4.60 -1.80
C MET A 95 9.20 4.44 -0.68
N LEU A 96 9.10 3.38 0.13
CA LEU A 96 10.05 3.15 1.22
C LEU A 96 11.43 2.68 0.72
N SER A 97 11.46 1.93 -0.38
CA SER A 97 12.71 1.43 -0.99
C SER A 97 13.59 2.55 -1.55
N THR A 98 13.09 3.79 -1.67
CA THR A 98 13.93 4.94 -2.07
C THR A 98 14.88 5.39 -0.96
N VAL A 99 14.61 5.02 0.30
CA VAL A 99 15.46 5.38 1.46
C VAL A 99 16.05 4.16 2.15
N SER A 100 15.36 3.01 2.12
CA SER A 100 15.86 1.77 2.73
C SER A 100 15.30 0.54 2.01
N ASN A 101 16.18 -0.33 1.53
CA ASN A 101 15.74 -1.56 0.85
C ASN A 101 15.30 -2.62 1.87
N PRO A 102 14.08 -3.20 1.74
CA PRO A 102 13.64 -4.23 2.65
C PRO A 102 14.19 -5.62 2.28
N GLU A 103 14.45 -6.43 3.30
CA GLU A 103 14.72 -7.86 3.17
C GLU A 103 13.42 -8.65 3.03
N SER A 104 13.32 -9.51 2.02
CA SER A 104 12.17 -10.39 1.86
C SER A 104 12.29 -11.57 2.81
N VAL A 105 11.31 -11.72 3.71
CA VAL A 105 11.24 -12.84 4.66
C VAL A 105 10.04 -13.71 4.29
N ARG A 106 10.25 -15.02 4.11
CA ARG A 106 9.15 -15.97 3.93
C ARG A 106 8.59 -16.32 5.30
N HIS A 107 7.31 -16.01 5.51
CA HIS A 107 6.54 -16.48 6.64
C HIS A 107 5.43 -17.41 6.14
N LYS A 108 5.02 -18.41 6.93
CA LYS A 108 4.06 -19.41 6.45
C LYS A 108 2.74 -18.72 6.07
N GLY A 109 2.36 -18.82 4.80
CA GLY A 109 1.09 -18.26 4.30
C GLY A 109 1.09 -16.74 4.04
N SER A 110 2.20 -16.03 4.22
CA SER A 110 2.30 -14.59 4.00
C SER A 110 3.68 -14.16 3.48
N ASN A 111 3.75 -12.96 2.91
CA ASN A 111 5.00 -12.35 2.46
C ASN A 111 5.35 -11.20 3.39
N TRP A 112 6.59 -11.17 3.89
CA TRP A 112 7.06 -10.16 4.82
C TRP A 112 8.25 -9.40 4.22
N TRP A 113 8.34 -8.12 4.57
CA TRP A 113 9.41 -7.20 4.18
C TRP A 113 9.93 -6.52 5.44
N LEU A 114 11.18 -6.81 5.78
CA LEU A 114 11.85 -6.30 6.98
C LEU A 114 12.76 -5.13 6.61
N PHE A 115 12.51 -3.97 7.20
CA PHE A 115 13.40 -2.81 7.16
C PHE A 115 14.29 -2.83 8.40
N ARG A 116 15.51 -3.38 8.26
CA ARG A 116 16.47 -3.57 9.36
C ARG A 116 16.78 -2.28 10.12
N SER A 117 16.89 -1.17 9.40
CA SER A 117 17.21 0.15 9.95
C SER A 117 16.26 0.61 11.05
N HIS A 118 14.99 0.20 10.98
CA HIS A 118 13.94 0.60 11.92
C HIS A 118 13.32 -0.59 12.65
N ASN A 119 13.86 -1.80 12.46
CA ASN A 119 13.25 -3.04 12.92
C ASN A 119 11.74 -3.11 12.60
N ALA A 120 11.38 -2.65 11.39
CA ALA A 120 9.99 -2.48 10.99
C ALA A 120 9.59 -3.54 9.96
N ILE A 121 8.38 -4.09 10.08
CA ILE A 121 7.88 -5.16 9.21
C ILE A 121 6.63 -4.69 8.47
N LEU A 122 6.65 -4.80 7.15
CA LEU A 122 5.44 -4.80 6.34
C LEU A 122 5.10 -6.24 5.94
N SER A 123 3.83 -6.60 5.94
CA SER A 123 3.40 -7.94 5.53
C SER A 123 2.13 -7.93 4.71
N ARG A 124 1.93 -9.01 3.94
CA ARG A 124 0.73 -9.22 3.14
C ARG A 124 0.05 -10.55 3.44
N TYR A 125 -1.26 -10.49 3.68
CA TYR A 125 -2.14 -11.65 3.82
C TYR A 125 -3.22 -11.63 2.74
N TRP A 126 -3.23 -12.67 1.91
CA TRP A 126 -4.29 -12.83 0.90
C TRP A 126 -5.56 -13.34 1.55
N SER A 127 -6.53 -12.43 1.71
CA SER A 127 -7.85 -12.68 2.26
C SER A 127 -8.87 -11.78 1.55
N PRO A 128 -9.28 -12.11 0.31
CA PRO A 128 -10.04 -11.19 -0.54
C PRO A 128 -11.43 -10.84 0.02
N PHE A 129 -11.98 -11.69 0.88
CA PHE A 129 -13.26 -11.47 1.54
C PHE A 129 -13.10 -11.23 3.06
N LEU A 130 -11.86 -11.15 3.56
CA LEU A 130 -11.49 -11.10 4.98
C LEU A 130 -11.89 -12.33 5.82
N VAL A 131 -13.00 -12.98 5.49
CA VAL A 131 -13.53 -14.21 6.09
C VAL A 131 -13.06 -15.48 5.36
N GLU A 132 -13.34 -16.64 5.96
CA GLU A 132 -13.03 -17.94 5.38
C GLU A 132 -13.71 -18.11 4.02
N ARG A 133 -12.94 -18.58 3.04
CA ARG A 133 -13.40 -18.90 1.69
C ARG A 133 -12.97 -20.30 1.31
N LYS A 134 -13.91 -21.08 0.78
CA LYS A 134 -13.64 -22.32 0.06
C LYS A 134 -13.86 -22.12 -1.45
N ILE A 135 -13.01 -22.78 -2.23
CA ILE A 135 -13.08 -22.79 -3.69
C ILE A 135 -13.39 -24.24 -4.09
N PRO A 136 -14.67 -24.65 -4.02
CA PRO A 136 -15.07 -26.02 -4.32
C PRO A 136 -14.98 -26.35 -5.83
N GLY A 137 -14.87 -25.34 -6.70
CA GLY A 137 -14.71 -25.49 -8.14
C GLY A 137 -14.39 -24.17 -8.84
N PRO A 138 -14.32 -24.15 -10.18
CA PRO A 138 -13.90 -22.97 -10.94
C PRO A 138 -14.97 -21.87 -11.05
N LEU A 139 -16.24 -22.19 -10.80
CA LEU A 139 -17.36 -21.29 -11.10
C LEU A 139 -17.80 -20.40 -9.94
N TYR A 140 -17.55 -20.80 -8.69
CA TYR A 140 -18.01 -20.04 -7.53
C TYR A 140 -17.12 -20.23 -6.31
N ASN A 141 -17.23 -19.28 -5.39
CA ASN A 141 -16.61 -19.33 -4.07
C ASN A 141 -17.71 -19.52 -3.02
N THR A 142 -17.46 -20.37 -2.02
CA THR A 142 -18.28 -20.40 -0.80
C THR A 142 -17.61 -19.53 0.25
N VAL A 143 -18.32 -18.51 0.74
CA VAL A 143 -17.83 -17.53 1.70
C VAL A 143 -18.61 -17.69 3.01
N TYR A 144 -17.90 -17.83 4.13
CA TYR A 144 -18.50 -18.05 5.45
C TYR A 144 -18.43 -16.76 6.27
N LEU A 145 -19.52 -15.99 6.30
CA LEU A 145 -19.55 -14.67 6.95
C LEU A 145 -19.37 -14.71 8.47
N ASP A 146 -19.59 -15.89 9.08
CA ASP A 146 -19.45 -16.20 10.49
C ASP A 146 -18.02 -16.64 10.89
N ARG A 147 -17.09 -16.78 9.93
CA ARG A 147 -15.76 -17.35 10.18
C ARG A 147 -14.67 -16.45 9.65
N VAL A 148 -13.85 -15.87 10.54
CA VAL A 148 -12.69 -15.09 10.11
C VAL A 148 -11.65 -15.96 9.39
N ASN A 149 -10.95 -15.41 8.40
CA ASN A 149 -9.84 -16.13 7.79
C ASN A 149 -8.67 -16.22 8.76
N THR A 150 -8.31 -17.44 9.15
CA THR A 150 -7.29 -17.73 10.16
C THR A 150 -5.88 -17.35 9.73
N ARG A 151 -5.64 -17.00 8.46
CA ARG A 151 -4.32 -16.58 7.98
C ARG A 151 -3.84 -15.26 8.54
N TRP A 152 -4.75 -14.37 8.96
CA TRP A 152 -4.41 -13.03 9.44
C TRP A 152 -4.98 -12.72 10.82
N ALA A 153 -5.87 -13.57 11.34
CA ALA A 153 -6.54 -13.38 12.62
C ALA A 153 -5.83 -14.03 13.82
N PHE A 154 -4.68 -14.68 13.60
CA PHE A 154 -3.89 -15.38 14.62
C PHE A 154 -2.40 -15.12 14.45
#